data_AF-A0A533W147-F1
#
_entry.id   AF-A0A533W147-F1
#
_cell.length_a   1.000
_cell.length_b   1.000
_cell.length_c   1.000
_cell.angle_alpha   90.00
_cell.angle_beta   90.00
_cell.angle_gamma   90.00
#
_symmetry.space_group_name_H-M   'P 1'
#
loop_
_entity.id
_entity.type
_entity.pdbx_description
1 polymer ?
#
loop_
_entity_poly.entity_id
_entity_poly.type
_entity_poly.pdbx_seq_one_letter_code
_entity_poly.pdbx_strand_id
1 'polypeptide(L)' 'MSEASTGRVVTLAASLGGVETLVAQPATLTHTQLSAEERAKISISETLVRVSVGIEDVDDLIKDFGQALARI' A
#
# COMPACT_ATOMS: atom_id res chain seq x y z
N MET A 1 -18.34 -15.30 -1.48
CA MET A 1 -17.23 -15.17 -2.46
C MET A 1 -17.50 -13.86 -3.19
N SER A 2 -16.78 -12.80 -2.81
CA SER A 2 -16.99 -11.43 -3.31
C SER A 2 -16.35 -11.29 -4.70
N GLU A 3 -17.02 -10.55 -5.58
CA GLU A 3 -16.70 -10.35 -6.99
C GLU A 3 -15.25 -9.90 -7.23
N ALA A 4 -14.45 -10.76 -7.86
CA ALA A 4 -13.19 -10.37 -8.49
C ALA A 4 -13.50 -9.72 -9.85
N SER A 5 -13.74 -8.41 -9.85
CA SER A 5 -13.76 -7.63 -11.09
C SER A 5 -12.45 -6.83 -11.20
N THR A 6 -11.66 -7.22 -12.22
CA THR A 6 -10.49 -6.51 -12.77
C THR A 6 -9.18 -6.60 -11.97
N GLY A 7 -8.37 -7.65 -12.25
CA GLY A 7 -6.89 -7.63 -12.25
C GLY A 7 -6.11 -7.07 -11.05
N ARG A 8 -6.76 -6.84 -9.91
CA ARG A 8 -6.14 -6.27 -8.71
C ARG A 8 -5.48 -7.37 -7.90
N VAL A 9 -4.16 -7.24 -7.70
CA VAL A 9 -3.35 -8.15 -6.89
C VAL A 9 -2.85 -7.46 -5.62
N VAL A 10 -2.86 -6.13 -5.59
CA VAL A 10 -2.40 -5.34 -4.44
C VAL A 10 -3.53 -5.09 -3.44
N THR A 11 -3.29 -5.37 -2.16
CA THR A 11 -4.27 -5.20 -1.07
C THR A 11 -3.89 -4.08 -0.09
N LEU A 12 -4.86 -3.29 0.37
CA LEU A 12 -4.66 -2.29 1.44
C LEU A 12 -4.71 -2.97 2.81
N ALA A 13 -3.58 -3.05 3.52
CA ALA A 13 -3.51 -3.67 4.85
C ALA A 13 -2.32 -3.16 5.68
N ALA A 14 -2.45 -3.18 7.01
CA ALA A 14 -1.40 -2.73 7.94
C ALA A 14 -0.20 -3.70 8.03
N SER A 15 -0.42 -4.99 7.71
CA SER A 15 0.60 -6.06 7.82
C SER A 15 1.72 -5.93 6.77
N LEU A 16 2.72 -6.80 6.85
CA LEU A 16 3.88 -6.88 5.94
C LEU A 16 4.52 -8.27 5.94
N GLY A 17 5.28 -8.57 4.89
CA GLY A 17 6.11 -9.78 4.78
C GLY A 17 5.36 -11.08 4.43
N GLY A 18 4.09 -10.98 4.03
CA GLY A 18 3.31 -12.09 3.50
C GLY A 18 3.72 -12.46 2.07
N VAL A 19 3.03 -13.46 1.50
CA VAL A 19 3.18 -13.83 0.08
C VAL A 19 2.44 -12.85 -0.83
N GLU A 20 1.46 -12.15 -0.28
CA GLU A 20 0.67 -11.11 -0.93
C GLU A 20 1.33 -9.72 -0.84
N THR A 21 1.15 -8.93 -1.89
CA THR A 21 1.56 -7.52 -1.94
C THR A 21 0.57 -6.65 -1.17
N LEU A 22 1.09 -5.93 -0.18
CA LEU A 22 0.32 -5.06 0.70
C LEU A 22 0.76 -3.60 0.57
N VAL A 23 -0.21 -2.71 0.47
CA VAL A 23 0.00 -1.26 0.54
C VAL A 23 -0.60 -0.72 1.83
N ALA A 24 0.06 0.28 2.42
CA ALA A 24 -0.46 1.03 3.55
C ALA A 24 -0.06 2.50 3.44
N GLN A 25 -0.93 3.40 3.91
CA GLN A 25 -0.58 4.78 4.21
C GLN A 25 -0.24 4.86 5.71
N PRO A 26 1.04 5.00 6.11
CA PRO A 26 1.42 4.90 7.51
C PRO A 26 0.72 5.90 8.42
N ALA A 27 0.50 7.13 7.93
CA ALA A 27 -0.17 8.19 8.69
C ALA A 27 -1.61 7.86 9.10
N THR A 28 -2.33 7.04 8.31
CA THR A 28 -3.75 6.70 8.54
C THR A 28 -3.98 5.28 9.05
N LEU A 29 -2.96 4.41 9.01
CA LEU A 29 -3.09 3.00 9.39
C LEU A 29 -2.19 2.60 10.55
N THR A 30 -0.88 2.63 10.38
CA THR A 30 0.07 2.00 11.33
C THR A 30 0.63 2.97 12.36
N HIS A 31 0.67 4.27 12.07
CA HIS A 31 1.26 5.32 12.92
C HIS A 31 0.21 6.33 13.37
N THR A 32 -1.04 5.89 13.52
CA THR A 32 -2.18 6.74 13.91
C THR A 32 -2.08 7.30 15.33
N GLN A 33 -1.27 6.67 16.19
CA GLN A 33 -1.03 7.10 17.57
C GLN A 33 -0.05 8.28 17.68
N LEU A 34 0.69 8.59 16.62
CA LEU A 34 1.60 9.74 16.58
C LEU A 34 0.86 10.97 16.06
N SER A 35 1.10 12.13 16.66
CA SER A 35 0.70 13.41 16.09
C SER A 35 1.38 13.67 14.73
N ALA A 36 0.83 14.60 13.94
CA ALA A 36 1.44 14.99 12.66
C ALA A 36 2.90 15.46 12.82
N GLU A 37 3.21 16.18 13.91
CA GLU A 37 4.57 16.64 14.22
C GLU A 37 5.51 15.48 14.58
N GLU A 38 5.04 14.49 15.34
CA GLU A 38 5.82 13.29 15.67
C GLU A 38 6.09 12.43 14.44
N ARG A 39 5.09 12.27 13.55
CA ARG A 39 5.26 11.59 12.26
C ARG A 39 6.28 12.30 11.38
N ALA A 40 6.21 13.62 11.28
CA ALA A 40 7.16 14.42 10.50
C ALA A 40 8.60 14.25 10.99
N LYS A 41 8.82 14.15 12.31
CA LYS A 41 10.17 13.92 12.90
C LYS A 41 10.79 12.59 12.48
N ILE A 42 9.98 11.58 12.16
CA ILE A 42 10.43 10.28 11.65
C ILE A 42 10.24 10.13 10.14
N SER A 43 10.10 11.25 9.42
CA SER A 43 9.95 11.30 7.96
C SER A 43 8.71 10.57 7.42
N ILE A 44 7.66 10.45 8.23
CA ILE A 44 6.33 9.99 7.77
C ILE A 44 5.54 11.23 7.34
N SER A 45 5.45 11.45 6.03
CA SER A 45 4.56 12.46 5.46
C SER A 45 3.12 11.95 5.36
N GLU A 46 2.17 12.87 5.23
CA GLU A 46 0.75 12.53 5.00
C GLU A 46 0.54 11.82 3.65
N THR A 47 1.44 12.02 2.70
CA THR A 47 1.39 11.39 1.37
C THR A 47 2.21 10.11 1.26
N LEU A 48 2.86 9.67 2.33
CA LEU A 48 3.73 8.49 2.30
C LEU A 48 2.90 7.23 2.04
N VAL A 49 3.29 6.49 1.01
CA VAL A 49 2.77 5.16 0.69
C VAL A 49 3.86 4.15 0.97
N ARG A 50 3.56 3.15 1.80
CA ARG A 50 4.43 2.00 2.07
C ARG A 50 3.93 0.79 1.27
N VAL A 51 4.84 0.12 0.58
CA VAL A 51 4.56 -1.13 -0.13
C VAL A 51 5.38 -2.26 0.48
N SER A 52 4.71 -3.33 0.88
CA SER A 52 5.32 -4.64 1.19
C SER A 52 5.08 -5.53 -0.03
N VAL A 53 6.11 -5.71 -0.86
CA VAL A 53 6.00 -6.50 -2.09
C VAL A 53 5.98 -7.99 -1.73
N GLY A 54 4.97 -8.68 -2.25
CA GLY A 54 4.79 -10.13 -2.14
C GLY A 54 5.57 -10.89 -3.21
N ILE A 55 5.04 -12.05 -3.61
CA ILE A 55 5.66 -12.97 -4.58
C ILE A 55 4.79 -13.22 -5.82
N GLU A 56 3.87 -12.31 -6.12
CA GLU A 56 3.07 -12.36 -7.34
C GLU A 56 3.91 -12.20 -8.61
N ASP A 57 3.29 -12.46 -9.77
CA ASP A 57 3.93 -12.20 -11.05
C ASP A 57 4.27 -10.69 -11.18
N VAL A 58 5.50 -10.42 -11.61
CA VAL A 58 6.01 -9.04 -11.72
C VAL A 58 5.22 -8.21 -12.73
N ASP A 59 4.72 -8.82 -13.81
CA ASP A 59 3.95 -8.13 -14.84
C ASP A 59 2.58 -7.72 -14.31
N ASP A 60 1.97 -8.55 -13.45
CA ASP A 60 0.71 -8.23 -12.78
C ASP A 60 0.88 -7.08 -11.79
N LEU A 61 1.97 -7.07 -11.02
CA LEU A 61 2.30 -5.97 -10.10
C LEU A 61 2.52 -4.65 -10.84
N ILE A 62 3.33 -4.66 -11.90
CA ILE A 62 3.60 -3.47 -12.73
C ILE A 62 2.30 -2.95 -13.34
N LYS A 63 1.44 -3.84 -13.85
CA LYS A 63 0.17 -3.48 -14.45
C LYS A 63 -0.80 -2.86 -13.43
N ASP A 64 -0.90 -3.43 -12.23
CA ASP A 64 -1.80 -2.93 -11.18
C ASP A 64 -1.35 -1.55 -10.69
N PHE A 65 -0.06 -1.38 -10.37
CA PHE A 65 0.49 -0.06 -10.01
C PHE A 65 0.39 0.95 -11.14
N GLY A 66 0.64 0.54 -12.39
CA GLY A 66 0.50 1.40 -13.57
C GLY A 66 -0.93 1.90 -13.77
N GLN A 67 -1.92 1.00 -13.63
CA GLN A 67 -3.34 1.37 -13.67
C GLN A 67 -3.71 2.34 -12.54
N ALA A 68 -3.21 2.11 -11.32
CA ALA A 68 -3.51 2.95 -10.17
C ALA A 68 -2.92 4.37 -10.34
N LEU A 69 -1.66 4.47 -10.76
CA LEU A 69 -0.97 5.74 -10.98
C LEU A 69 -1.57 6.57 -12.12
N ALA A 70 -2.10 5.93 -13.17
CA ALA A 70 -2.76 6.62 -14.28
C ALA A 70 -4.10 7.30 -13.91
N ARG A 71 -4.60 7.09 -12.68
CA ARG A 71 -5.86 7.67 -12.19
C ARG A 71 -5.66 8.88 -11.26
N ILE A 72 -4.42 9.29 -11.05
CA ILE A 72 -4.02 10.42 -10.20
C ILE A 72 -3.59 11.57 -11.12
#